data_AF-A0A9W5TZB2-F1
#
_entry.id   AF-A0A9W5TZB2-F1
#
_cell.length_a   1.000
_cell.length_b   1.000
_cell.length_c   1.000
_cell.angle_alpha   90.00
_cell.angle_beta   90.00
_cell.angle_gamma   90.00
#
_symmetry.space_group_name_H-M   'P 1'
#
loop_
_entity.id
_entity.type
_entity.pdbx_description
1 polymer ?
#
loop_
_entity_poly.entity_id
_entity_poly.type
_entity_poly.pdbx_seq_one_letter_code
_entity_poly.pdbx_strand_id
1 'polypeptide(L)'
;MKQLGIIPCGIKKVWDKYPELGAVPAMEAYIGTFHTLCRNYAKTFTDNWVILSAKHGFLFAEDIVDGPYDVTFNQKSDEIISMEQLREQVRMKQLDKYDEIIVLTALALH
;
A
#
# COMPACT_ATOMS: atom_id res chain seq x y z
N MET A 1 15.16 -18.30 2.07
CA MET A 1 14.05 -17.66 2.80
C MET A 1 13.46 -16.63 1.85
N LYS A 2 12.14 -16.60 1.67
CA LYS A 2 11.43 -15.64 0.81
C LYS A 2 10.93 -14.46 1.65
N GLN A 3 11.19 -13.25 1.21
CA GLN A 3 10.87 -12.00 1.91
C GLN A 3 9.72 -11.24 1.24
N LEU A 4 8.76 -10.78 2.04
CA LEU A 4 7.72 -9.85 1.60
C LEU A 4 7.97 -8.46 2.21
N GLY A 5 8.13 -7.45 1.36
CA GLY A 5 8.12 -6.04 1.76
C GLY A 5 6.70 -5.52 1.95
N ILE A 6 6.42 -4.82 3.05
CA ILE A 6 5.18 -4.06 3.24
C ILE A 6 5.54 -2.59 3.33
N ILE A 7 5.01 -1.79 2.40
CA ILE A 7 5.30 -0.35 2.31
C ILE A 7 4.03 0.47 2.54
N PRO A 8 4.12 1.73 3.00
CA PRO A 8 2.94 2.53 3.29
C PRO A 8 2.38 3.13 1.99
N CYS A 9 1.06 3.29 1.87
CA CYS A 9 0.44 3.95 0.72
C CYS A 9 0.90 5.41 0.54
N GLY A 10 1.31 6.09 1.61
CA GLY A 10 1.67 7.52 1.53
C GLY A 10 0.46 8.42 1.30
N ILE A 11 0.64 9.70 1.64
CA ILE A 11 -0.47 10.68 1.63
C ILE A 11 -0.70 11.21 0.21
N LYS A 12 0.39 11.55 -0.48
CA LYS A 12 0.36 12.18 -1.81
C LYS A 12 0.11 11.17 -2.91
N LYS A 13 -0.94 11.38 -3.70
CA LYS A 13 -1.38 10.51 -4.80
C LYS A 13 -1.24 11.19 -6.16
N VAL A 14 -1.28 10.41 -7.23
CA VAL A 14 -1.12 10.92 -8.61
C VAL A 14 -2.20 11.92 -9.00
N TRP A 15 -3.43 11.74 -8.49
CA TRP A 15 -4.56 12.65 -8.73
C TRP A 15 -4.40 14.01 -8.06
N ASP A 16 -3.54 14.17 -7.06
CA ASP A 16 -3.18 15.49 -6.52
C ASP A 16 -2.46 16.35 -7.56
N LYS A 17 -1.85 15.71 -8.58
CA LYS A 17 -1.14 16.37 -9.68
C LYS A 17 -1.95 16.35 -10.99
N TYR A 18 -2.65 15.26 -11.26
CA TYR A 18 -3.43 15.06 -12.49
C TYR A 18 -4.85 14.59 -12.14
N PRO A 19 -5.76 15.51 -11.75
CA PRO A 19 -7.10 15.15 -11.28
C PRO A 19 -7.97 14.42 -12.31
N GLU A 20 -7.69 14.59 -13.59
CA GLU A 20 -8.39 13.98 -14.72
C GLU A 20 -8.00 12.52 -15.00
N LEU A 21 -6.95 12.01 -14.35
CA LEU A 21 -6.57 10.60 -14.50
C LEU A 21 -7.65 9.67 -13.96
N GLY A 22 -7.92 8.60 -14.70
CA GLY A 22 -8.78 7.50 -14.25
C GLY A 22 -8.09 6.58 -13.24
N ALA A 23 -8.55 5.33 -13.20
CA ALA A 23 -7.92 4.30 -12.38
C ALA A 23 -6.48 3.99 -12.87
N VAL A 24 -5.56 3.76 -11.94
CA VAL A 24 -4.14 3.49 -12.23
C VAL A 24 -3.63 2.32 -11.39
N PRO A 25 -2.53 1.65 -11.80
CA PRO A 25 -1.85 0.67 -10.95
C PRO A 25 -1.39 1.29 -9.62
N ALA A 26 -1.43 0.50 -8.54
CA ALA A 26 -1.04 0.96 -7.20
C ALA A 26 0.42 1.48 -7.14
N MET A 27 1.31 0.93 -7.96
CA MET A 27 2.70 1.43 -8.07
C MET A 27 2.81 2.86 -8.62
N GLU A 28 1.78 3.35 -9.31
CA GLU A 28 1.72 4.70 -9.87
C GLU A 28 0.82 5.63 -9.05
N ALA A 29 -0.16 5.06 -8.35
CA ALA A 29 -1.14 5.80 -7.54
C ALA A 29 -0.48 6.69 -6.49
N TYR A 30 0.63 6.26 -5.89
CA TYR A 30 1.28 6.94 -4.76
C TYR A 30 2.62 7.57 -5.17
N ILE A 31 2.71 8.89 -5.01
CA ILE A 31 3.81 9.71 -5.55
C ILE A 31 4.59 10.48 -4.46
N GLY A 32 4.29 10.24 -3.18
CA GLY A 32 5.02 10.85 -2.07
C GLY A 32 6.48 10.38 -2.02
N THR A 33 7.38 11.28 -1.58
CA THR A 33 8.82 10.98 -1.49
C THR A 33 9.10 9.76 -0.63
N PHE A 34 8.51 9.69 0.58
CA PHE A 34 8.72 8.57 1.49
C PHE A 34 8.22 7.24 0.90
N HIS A 35 7.00 7.21 0.34
CA HIS A 35 6.49 6.03 -0.37
C HIS A 35 7.44 5.59 -1.48
N THR A 36 7.92 6.53 -2.30
CA THR A 36 8.82 6.25 -3.42
C THR A 36 10.14 5.62 -2.93
N LEU A 37 10.70 6.12 -1.84
CA LEU A 37 11.89 5.55 -1.21
C LEU A 37 11.63 4.13 -0.69
N CYS A 38 10.53 3.90 0.02
CA CYS A 38 10.14 2.57 0.49
C CYS A 38 9.92 1.59 -0.66
N ARG A 39 9.24 2.03 -1.73
CA ARG A 39 9.02 1.23 -2.94
C ARG A 39 10.34 0.84 -3.60
N ASN A 40 11.28 1.78 -3.72
CA ASN A 40 12.60 1.50 -4.29
C ASN A 40 13.38 0.50 -3.44
N TYR A 41 13.33 0.63 -2.11
CA TYR A 41 13.93 -0.35 -1.21
C TYR A 41 13.30 -1.73 -1.41
N ALA A 42 11.98 -1.85 -1.29
CA ALA A 42 11.29 -3.13 -1.34
C ALA A 42 11.52 -3.83 -2.70
N LYS A 43 11.41 -3.08 -3.80
CA LYS A 43 11.72 -3.60 -5.14
C LYS A 43 13.14 -4.11 -5.29
N THR A 44 14.11 -3.55 -4.56
CA THR A 44 15.53 -3.91 -4.68
C THR A 44 15.93 -5.03 -3.74
N PHE A 45 15.33 -5.09 -2.55
CA PHE A 45 15.85 -5.90 -1.44
C PHE A 45 14.89 -7.00 -0.97
N THR A 46 13.66 -7.10 -1.48
CA THR A 46 12.72 -8.17 -1.12
C THR A 46 12.27 -8.96 -2.35
N ASP A 47 11.83 -10.21 -2.17
CA ASP A 47 11.37 -11.07 -3.28
C ASP A 47 10.05 -10.58 -3.88
N ASN A 48 9.19 -10.00 -3.05
CA ASN A 48 7.96 -9.35 -3.47
C ASN A 48 7.60 -8.23 -2.49
N TRP A 49 6.62 -7.39 -2.83
CA TRP A 49 6.15 -6.34 -1.94
C TRP A 49 4.68 -5.98 -2.18
N VAL A 50 4.06 -5.44 -1.15
CA VAL A 50 2.70 -4.90 -1.17
C VAL A 50 2.67 -3.53 -0.52
N ILE A 51 1.70 -2.73 -0.96
CA ILE A 51 1.36 -1.45 -0.36
C ILE A 51 0.25 -1.70 0.66
N LEU A 52 0.42 -1.22 1.89
CA LEU A 52 -0.64 -1.19 2.88
C LEU A 52 -1.38 0.16 2.81
N SER A 53 -2.63 0.10 2.36
CA SER A 53 -3.56 1.22 2.18
C SER A 53 -4.70 1.17 3.19
N ALA A 54 -5.09 2.33 3.72
CA ALA A 54 -6.21 2.43 4.67
C ALA A 54 -7.53 1.95 4.09
N LYS A 55 -7.75 2.26 2.81
CA LYS A 55 -8.98 1.94 2.10
C LYS A 55 -8.97 0.53 1.52
N HIS A 56 -7.86 0.15 0.90
CA HIS A 56 -7.80 -1.06 0.08
C HIS A 56 -7.04 -2.22 0.73
N GLY A 57 -6.38 -2.02 1.87
CA GLY A 57 -5.54 -3.04 2.49
C GLY A 57 -4.26 -3.31 1.72
N PHE A 58 -3.93 -4.57 1.52
CA PHE A 58 -2.75 -5.01 0.79
C PHE A 58 -2.98 -4.94 -0.72
N LEU A 59 -2.27 -4.02 -1.38
CA LEU A 59 -2.24 -3.87 -2.82
C LEU A 59 -0.90 -4.39 -3.37
N PHE A 60 -0.94 -5.27 -4.37
CA PHE A 60 0.19 -5.52 -5.25
C PHE A 60 0.43 -4.32 -6.15
N ALA A 61 1.63 -4.22 -6.73
CA ALA A 61 2.02 -3.13 -7.62
C ALA A 61 1.04 -2.92 -8.78
N GLU A 62 0.52 -4.02 -9.32
CA GLU A 62 -0.38 -4.07 -10.47
C GLU A 62 -1.86 -3.97 -10.11
N ASP A 63 -2.21 -4.05 -8.81
CA ASP A 63 -3.60 -3.88 -8.38
C ASP A 63 -4.09 -2.48 -8.77
N ILE A 64 -5.31 -2.40 -9.31
CA ILE A 64 -5.87 -1.15 -9.79
C ILE A 64 -6.46 -0.35 -8.62
N VAL A 65 -6.13 0.94 -8.58
CA VAL A 65 -6.63 1.90 -7.59
C VAL A 65 -7.55 2.89 -8.30
N ASP A 66 -8.81 2.92 -7.87
CA ASP A 66 -9.86 3.72 -8.49
C ASP A 66 -9.80 5.19 -8.04
N GLY A 67 -9.42 6.06 -8.97
CA GLY A 67 -9.65 7.52 -8.94
C GLY A 67 -9.16 8.28 -7.71
N PRO A 68 -9.42 9.60 -7.64
CA PRO A 68 -9.10 10.38 -6.46
C PRO A 68 -9.96 9.92 -5.27
N TYR A 69 -9.29 9.51 -4.19
CA TYR A 69 -9.94 9.27 -2.91
C TYR A 69 -9.05 9.78 -1.76
N ASP A 70 -9.70 10.23 -0.69
CA ASP A 70 -9.03 10.70 0.51
C ASP A 70 -9.55 9.95 1.75
N VAL A 71 -8.96 8.78 2.00
CA VAL A 71 -9.22 7.97 3.20
C VAL A 71 -7.89 7.76 3.92
N THR A 72 -7.86 8.10 5.21
CA THR A 72 -6.70 7.90 6.08
C THR A 72 -7.08 7.00 7.26
N PHE A 73 -6.14 6.21 7.78
CA PHE A 73 -6.38 5.28 8.90
C PHE A 73 -6.90 5.96 10.19
N ASN A 74 -6.76 7.29 10.32
CA ASN A 74 -7.21 8.06 11.49
C ASN A 74 -8.66 8.61 11.37
N GLN A 75 -9.35 8.41 10.25
CA GLN A 75 -10.74 8.82 10.10
C GLN A 75 -11.68 7.70 10.57
N LYS A 76 -12.70 7.98 11.39
CA LYS A 76 -13.79 7.02 11.61
C LYS A 76 -14.66 7.01 10.35
N SER A 77 -14.28 6.21 9.37
CA SER A 77 -15.04 5.98 8.15
C SER A 77 -15.21 4.47 7.95
N ASP A 78 -16.41 4.07 7.54
CA ASP A 78 -16.69 2.69 7.11
C ASP A 78 -15.89 2.28 5.86
N GLU A 79 -15.18 3.25 5.24
CA GLU A 79 -14.26 3.01 4.13
C GLU A 79 -12.87 2.48 4.54
N ILE A 80 -12.57 2.41 5.84
CA ILE A 80 -11.32 1.78 6.31
C ILE A 80 -11.46 0.26 6.26
N ILE A 81 -10.46 -0.39 5.68
CA ILE A 81 -10.39 -1.84 5.63
C ILE A 81 -10.37 -2.45 7.05
N SER A 82 -11.23 -3.44 7.28
CA SER A 82 -11.31 -4.13 8.55
C SER A 82 -10.18 -5.14 8.74
N MET A 83 -9.92 -5.50 10.01
CA MET A 83 -8.97 -6.57 10.31
C MET A 83 -9.39 -7.93 9.73
N GLU A 84 -10.69 -8.16 9.55
CA GLU A 84 -11.21 -9.37 8.92
C GLU A 84 -10.87 -9.39 7.42
N GLN A 85 -11.11 -8.29 6.72
CA GLN A 85 -10.77 -8.12 5.32
C GLN A 85 -9.25 -8.24 5.09
N LEU A 86 -8.43 -7.69 5.97
CA LEU A 86 -6.97 -7.86 5.90
C LEU A 86 -6.55 -9.33 6.05
N ARG A 87 -7.15 -10.08 6.98
CA ARG A 87 -6.87 -11.52 7.15
C ARG A 87 -7.29 -12.32 5.94
N GLU A 88 -8.43 -11.97 5.33
CA GLU A 88 -8.89 -12.58 4.10
C GLU A 88 -7.91 -12.31 2.94
N GLN A 89 -7.46 -11.06 2.79
CA GLN A 89 -6.46 -10.69 1.78
C GLN A 89 -5.16 -11.45 1.95
N VAL A 90 -4.68 -11.65 3.19
CA VAL A 90 -3.47 -12.46 3.44
C VAL A 90 -3.61 -13.86 2.82
N ARG A 91 -4.76 -14.52 3.02
CA ARG A 91 -5.02 -15.86 2.47
C ARG A 91 -5.21 -15.83 0.95
N MET A 92 -6.05 -14.91 0.45
CA MET A 92 -6.35 -14.81 -0.98
C MET A 92 -5.12 -14.46 -1.83
N LYS A 93 -4.30 -13.53 -1.34
CA LYS A 93 -3.07 -13.07 -2.02
C LYS A 93 -1.85 -13.93 -1.67
N GLN A 94 -2.03 -14.95 -0.82
CA GLN A 94 -0.97 -15.84 -0.34
C GLN A 94 0.22 -15.06 0.23
N LEU A 95 -0.06 -14.07 1.08
CA LEU A 95 0.98 -13.25 1.73
C LEU A 95 1.63 -14.00 2.90
N ASP A 96 1.03 -15.11 3.34
CA ASP A 96 1.51 -16.02 4.38
C ASP A 96 2.51 -17.07 3.87
N LYS A 97 2.80 -17.09 2.56
CA LYS A 97 3.81 -18.01 1.97
C LYS A 97 5.26 -17.56 2.13
N TYR A 98 5.48 -16.35 2.64
CA TYR A 98 6.81 -15.76 2.81
C TYR A 98 7.34 -16.10 4.20
N ASP A 99 8.64 -16.39 4.27
CA ASP A 99 9.30 -16.81 5.51
C ASP A 99 9.57 -15.60 6.43
N GLU A 100 9.72 -14.42 5.85
CA GLU A 100 10.10 -13.19 6.55
C GLU A 100 9.33 -11.98 5.98
N ILE A 101 8.91 -11.08 6.88
CA ILE A 101 8.17 -9.86 6.54
C ILE A 101 9.02 -8.64 6.91
N ILE A 102 9.30 -7.79 5.92
CA ILE A 102 10.00 -6.52 6.11
C ILE A 102 8.99 -5.38 6.02
N VAL A 103 8.73 -4.72 7.15
CA VAL A 103 7.79 -3.59 7.19
C VAL A 103 8.57 -2.27 7.17
N LEU A 104 8.36 -1.47 6.12
CA LEU A 104 8.90 -0.13 6.02
C LEU A 104 7.83 0.86 6.49
N THR A 105 8.09 1.52 7.61
CA THR A 105 7.17 2.52 8.17
C THR A 105 7.94 3.69 8.76
N ALA A 106 7.26 4.81 8.97
CA ALA A 106 7.80 5.96 9.70
C ALA A 106 7.11 6.04 11.07
N LEU A 107 7.87 6.34 12.12
CA LEU A 107 7.28 6.78 13.37
C LEU A 107 6.79 8.23 13.20
N ALA A 108 5.49 8.45 13.36
CA ALA A 108 4.99 9.78 13.70
C ALA A 108 5.15 9.95 15.23
N LEU A 109 6.21 10.65 15.65
CA LEU A 109 6.31 11.16 17.02
C LEU A 109 5.33 12.33 17.12
N HIS A 110 4.20 12.12 17.80
CA HIS A 110 3.26 13.15 18.21
C HIS A 110 3.52 13.56 19.65
#